data_AF-A0A370P0T7-F1
#
_entry.id   AF-A0A370P0T7-F1
#
_cell.length_a   1.000
_cell.length_b   1.000
_cell.length_c   1.000
_cell.angle_alpha   90.00
_cell.angle_beta   90.00
_cell.angle_gamma   90.00
#
_symmetry.space_group_name_H-M   'P 1'
#
loop_
_entity.id
_entity.type
_entity.pdbx_description
1 polymer ?
#
loop_
_entity_poly.entity_id
_entity_poly.type
_entity_poly.pdbx_seq_one_letter_code
_entity_poly.pdbx_strand_id
1 'polypeptide(L)'
;MTDDRPSLNEKEVWLHVAAPSLKSFESNESTGKWCIFRSEHEIDQSWATVKDLAAAEKILLAKVSTAIGRRYHDGHVICIYTLDWNNHADLMTVREVLRAAGFTEEMGYKRDVDTTRRIYGSNEWYARA
;
A
#
# COMPACT_ATOMS: atom_id res chain seq x y z
N MET A 1 7.34 8.81 22.91
CA MET A 1 6.35 8.84 21.82
C MET A 1 6.96 8.13 20.63
N THR A 2 6.23 7.22 19.98
CA THR A 2 6.65 6.65 18.70
C THR A 2 6.40 7.71 17.63
N ASP A 3 7.34 7.92 16.72
CA ASP A 3 7.15 8.86 15.61
C ASP A 3 6.34 8.14 14.53
N ASP A 4 5.14 8.64 14.24
CA ASP A 4 4.24 8.05 13.25
C ASP A 4 4.60 8.48 11.82
N ARG A 5 5.69 9.22 11.63
CA ARG A 5 6.28 9.52 10.31
C ARG A 5 7.06 8.31 9.81
N PRO A 6 6.66 7.72 8.66
CA PRO A 6 7.39 6.58 8.09
C PRO A 6 8.87 6.88 7.86
N SER A 7 9.23 8.10 7.47
CA SER A 7 10.62 8.49 7.16
C SER A 7 11.57 8.38 8.36
N LEU A 8 11.07 8.54 9.59
CA LEU A 8 11.85 8.57 10.84
C LEU A 8 11.56 7.42 11.80
N ASN A 9 10.56 6.57 11.51
CA ASN A 9 10.22 5.48 12.40
C ASN A 9 11.27 4.36 12.33
N GLU A 10 12.06 4.23 13.40
CA GLU A 10 13.10 3.20 13.55
C GLU A 10 12.69 2.03 14.46
N LYS A 11 11.43 1.97 14.90
CA LYS A 11 10.96 0.98 15.87
C LYS A 11 10.14 -0.15 15.25
N GLU A 12 9.33 0.19 14.25
CA GLU A 12 8.46 -0.75 13.55
C GLU A 12 8.85 -0.78 12.09
N VAL A 13 8.85 -1.94 11.45
CA VAL A 13 9.16 -2.07 10.01
C VAL A 13 8.01 -1.62 9.11
N TRP A 14 6.79 -1.61 9.63
CA TRP A 14 5.55 -1.28 8.92
C TRP A 14 4.62 -0.48 9.81
N LEU A 15 4.15 0.67 9.33
CA LEU A 15 2.98 1.34 9.89
C LEU A 15 1.72 0.91 9.12
N HIS A 16 0.59 0.97 9.79
CA HIS A 16 -0.70 0.50 9.26
C HIS A 16 -1.78 1.57 9.47
N VAL A 17 -2.72 1.66 8.52
CA VAL A 17 -3.97 2.40 8.71
C VAL A 17 -5.11 1.60 8.07
N ALA A 18 -6.25 1.53 8.75
CA ALA A 18 -7.44 0.84 8.31
C ALA A 18 -8.62 1.81 8.29
N ALA A 19 -9.57 1.56 7.40
CA ALA A 19 -10.87 2.23 7.42
C ALA A 19 -11.63 1.88 8.70
N PRO A 20 -12.39 2.82 9.28
CA PRO A 20 -13.21 2.55 10.47
C PRO A 20 -14.19 1.37 10.33
N SER A 21 -14.69 1.12 9.12
CA SER A 21 -15.59 0.00 8.83
C SER A 21 -14.90 -1.37 8.86
N LEU A 22 -13.58 -1.44 8.64
CA LEU A 22 -12.83 -2.69 8.58
C LEU A 22 -12.62 -3.28 9.98
N LYS A 23 -13.25 -4.44 10.24
CA LYS A 23 -13.16 -5.12 11.54
C LYS A 23 -11.90 -5.96 11.73
N SER A 24 -11.51 -6.66 10.68
CA SER A 24 -10.30 -7.49 10.67
C SER A 24 -9.82 -7.64 9.24
N PHE A 25 -8.52 -7.90 9.09
CA PHE A 25 -7.92 -8.21 7.82
C PHE A 25 -6.76 -9.18 8.02
N GLU A 26 -6.75 -10.23 7.21
CA GLU A 26 -5.63 -11.14 7.07
C GLU A 26 -5.36 -11.33 5.58
N SER A 27 -4.09 -11.13 5.20
CA SER A 27 -3.62 -11.40 3.85
C SER A 27 -3.69 -12.89 3.57
N ASN A 28 -4.28 -13.26 2.43
CA ASN A 28 -4.50 -14.65 2.01
C ASN A 28 -4.41 -14.77 0.48
N GLU A 29 -4.83 -15.89 -0.11
CA GLU A 29 -4.69 -16.13 -1.55
C GLU A 29 -5.65 -15.30 -2.44
N SER A 30 -6.74 -14.76 -1.88
CA SER A 30 -7.68 -13.89 -2.60
C SER A 30 -7.30 -12.43 -2.54
N THR A 31 -6.48 -12.01 -1.56
CA THR A 31 -6.15 -10.60 -1.38
C THR A 31 -5.03 -10.16 -2.34
N GLY A 32 -4.88 -8.85 -2.48
CA GLY A 32 -3.75 -8.26 -3.19
C GLY A 32 -3.59 -6.80 -2.81
N LYS A 33 -2.62 -6.14 -3.45
CA LYS A 33 -2.27 -4.77 -3.09
C LYS A 33 -1.76 -3.96 -4.28
N TRP A 34 -2.18 -2.70 -4.35
CA TRP A 34 -1.49 -1.67 -5.13
C TRP A 34 -0.23 -1.25 -4.37
N CYS A 35 0.92 -1.28 -5.05
CA CYS A 35 2.20 -0.82 -4.52
C CYS A 35 2.56 0.54 -5.11
N ILE A 36 2.79 1.50 -4.23
CA ILE A 36 3.19 2.87 -4.57
C ILE A 36 4.58 3.12 -3.99
N PHE A 37 5.54 3.43 -4.84
CA PHE A 37 6.92 3.70 -4.43
C PHE A 37 7.15 5.20 -4.27
N ARG A 38 7.85 5.59 -3.20
CA ARG A 38 8.11 6.99 -2.86
C ARG A 38 9.52 7.19 -2.33
N SER A 39 10.07 8.37 -2.60
CA SER A 39 11.31 8.79 -1.94
C SER A 39 11.09 9.07 -0.45
N GLU A 40 12.18 9.14 0.30
CA GLU A 40 12.16 9.52 1.71
C GLU A 40 11.57 10.91 1.96
N HIS A 41 11.72 11.85 1.02
CA HIS A 41 11.19 13.21 1.17
C HIS A 41 9.69 13.31 0.92
N GLU A 42 9.09 12.34 0.23
CA GLU A 42 7.67 12.35 -0.16
C GLU A 42 6.81 11.44 0.71
N ILE A 43 7.43 10.47 1.41
CA ILE A 43 6.70 9.38 2.05
C ILE A 43 5.76 9.85 3.15
N ASP A 44 6.17 10.81 3.96
CA ASP A 44 5.36 11.27 5.10
C ASP A 44 4.08 11.97 4.62
N GLN A 45 4.20 12.81 3.60
CA GLN A 45 3.05 13.48 3.00
C GLN A 45 2.15 12.49 2.26
N SER A 46 2.75 11.56 1.52
CA SER A 46 2.01 10.48 0.84
C SER A 46 1.24 9.61 1.84
N TRP A 47 1.85 9.32 2.99
CA TRP A 47 1.22 8.56 4.06
C TRP A 47 0.09 9.32 4.74
N ALA A 48 0.25 10.63 4.96
CA ALA A 48 -0.84 11.48 5.47
C ALA A 48 -2.07 11.41 4.55
N THR A 49 -1.89 11.55 3.24
CA THR A 49 -2.96 11.42 2.24
C THR A 49 -3.63 10.04 2.30
N VAL A 50 -2.87 8.96 2.45
CA VAL A 50 -3.41 7.60 2.55
C VAL A 50 -4.22 7.40 3.83
N LYS A 51 -3.80 7.99 4.95
CA LYS A 51 -4.60 7.99 6.19
C LYS A 51 -5.93 8.71 6.00
N ASP A 52 -5.94 9.85 5.30
CA ASP A 52 -7.18 10.59 5.02
C ASP A 52 -8.13 9.78 4.13
N LEU A 53 -7.61 9.07 3.13
CA LEU A 53 -8.40 8.16 2.29
C LEU A 53 -9.02 7.02 3.10
N ALA A 54 -8.27 6.42 4.03
CA ALA A 54 -8.77 5.36 4.89
C ALA A 54 -9.86 5.89 5.85
N ALA A 55 -9.61 7.05 6.48
CA ALA A 55 -10.59 7.69 7.36
C ALA A 55 -11.90 8.06 6.63
N ALA A 56 -11.81 8.38 5.34
CA ALA A 56 -12.94 8.70 4.47
C ALA A 56 -13.61 7.46 3.82
N GLU A 57 -13.26 6.24 4.25
CA GLU A 57 -13.81 4.97 3.72
C GLU A 57 -13.57 4.79 2.19
N LYS A 58 -12.50 5.39 1.66
CA LYS A 58 -12.14 5.30 0.23
C LYS A 58 -11.20 4.14 -0.08
N ILE A 59 -10.44 3.70 0.91
CA ILE A 59 -9.59 2.51 0.87
C ILE A 59 -9.79 1.74 2.17
N LEU A 60 -9.64 0.41 2.15
CA LEU A 60 -9.90 -0.43 3.32
C LEU A 60 -8.72 -0.52 4.28
N LEU A 61 -7.53 -0.77 3.75
CA LEU A 61 -6.32 -0.98 4.54
C LEU A 61 -5.10 -0.56 3.74
N ALA A 62 -4.17 0.09 4.42
CA ALA A 62 -2.85 0.36 3.88
C ALA A 62 -1.73 0.03 4.88
N LYS A 63 -0.57 -0.28 4.32
CA LYS A 63 0.70 -0.40 5.06
C LYS A 63 1.74 0.47 4.40
N VAL A 64 2.67 1.00 5.19
CA VAL A 64 3.81 1.76 4.67
C VAL A 64 5.10 1.29 5.33
N SER A 65 6.15 1.09 4.52
CA SER A 65 7.46 0.76 5.06
C SER A 65 8.02 1.96 5.81
N THR A 66 8.73 1.73 6.90
CA THR A 66 9.35 2.79 7.70
C THR A 66 10.84 2.95 7.39
N ALA A 67 11.55 3.82 8.13
CA ALA A 67 13.00 3.98 8.04
C ALA A 67 13.75 2.66 8.20
N ILE A 68 13.40 1.89 9.23
CA ILE A 68 14.00 0.56 9.43
C ILE A 68 13.48 -0.47 8.40
N GLY A 69 12.21 -0.36 7.99
CA GLY A 69 11.61 -1.24 7.00
C GLY A 69 12.21 -1.11 5.60
N ARG A 70 12.68 0.09 5.23
CA ARG A 70 13.25 0.37 3.91
C ARG A 70 14.76 0.12 3.78
N ARG A 71 15.47 -0.26 4.85
CA ARG A 71 16.95 -0.26 4.94
C ARG A 71 17.73 -0.94 3.79
N TYR A 72 17.08 -1.77 2.98
CA TYR A 72 17.65 -2.49 1.83
C TYR A 72 17.02 -2.09 0.49
N HIS A 73 16.33 -0.97 0.45
CA HIS A 73 15.59 -0.45 -0.70
C HIS A 73 15.88 1.04 -0.86
N ASP A 74 15.94 1.49 -2.11
CA ASP A 74 16.26 2.89 -2.46
C ASP A 74 15.12 3.88 -2.11
N GLY A 75 14.00 3.39 -1.58
CA GLY A 75 12.84 4.19 -1.22
C GLY A 75 11.86 3.42 -0.35
N HIS A 76 10.71 4.03 -0.13
CA HIS A 76 9.60 3.45 0.61
C HIS A 76 8.55 2.84 -0.33
N VAL A 77 7.76 1.92 0.21
CA VAL A 77 6.57 1.40 -0.44
C VAL A 77 5.34 1.61 0.45
N ILE A 78 4.27 2.10 -0.15
CA ILE A 78 2.92 2.05 0.40
C ILE A 78 2.16 0.93 -0.31
N CYS A 79 1.52 0.08 0.47
CA CYS A 79 0.73 -1.07 0.03
C CYS A 79 -0.75 -0.81 0.36
N ILE A 80 -1.59 -0.62 -0.65
CA ILE A 80 -3.05 -0.44 -0.49
C ILE A 80 -3.75 -1.76 -0.82
N TYR A 81 -4.40 -2.38 0.15
CA TYR A 81 -4.96 -3.71 0.00
C TYR A 81 -6.39 -3.71 -0.55
N THR A 82 -6.72 -4.72 -1.34
CA THR A 82 -8.09 -5.12 -1.67
C THR A 82 -8.34 -6.56 -1.22
N LEU A 83 -9.62 -6.91 -1.02
CA LEU A 83 -10.02 -8.20 -0.46
C LEU A 83 -10.06 -9.33 -1.50
N ASP A 84 -10.27 -8.98 -2.76
CA ASP A 84 -10.38 -9.92 -3.87
C ASP A 84 -9.67 -9.35 -5.12
N TRP A 85 -8.52 -9.93 -5.49
CA TRP A 85 -7.79 -9.55 -6.69
C TRP A 85 -8.54 -9.86 -7.99
N ASN A 86 -9.52 -10.76 -7.96
CA ASN A 86 -10.34 -11.12 -9.11
C ASN A 86 -11.52 -10.16 -9.30
N ASN A 87 -11.81 -9.30 -8.32
CA ASN A 87 -12.79 -8.23 -8.45
C ASN A 87 -12.18 -7.02 -9.17
N HIS A 88 -12.11 -7.07 -10.49
CA HIS A 88 -11.49 -6.01 -11.30
C HIS A 88 -12.14 -4.64 -11.13
N ALA A 89 -13.46 -4.59 -10.90
CA ALA A 89 -14.17 -3.33 -10.69
C ALA A 89 -13.68 -2.63 -9.40
N ASP A 90 -13.47 -3.39 -8.33
CA ASP A 90 -12.91 -2.86 -7.07
C ASP A 90 -11.46 -2.39 -7.27
N LEU A 91 -10.64 -3.19 -7.94
CA LEU A 91 -9.24 -2.84 -8.25
C LEU A 91 -9.15 -1.51 -9.01
N MET A 92 -9.99 -1.32 -10.02
CA MET A 92 -10.03 -0.09 -10.81
C MET A 92 -10.61 1.08 -10.01
N THR A 93 -11.61 0.84 -9.15
CA THR A 93 -12.16 1.88 -8.27
C THR A 93 -11.09 2.41 -7.30
N VAL A 94 -10.34 1.51 -6.65
CA VAL A 94 -9.23 1.89 -5.77
C VAL A 94 -8.14 2.62 -6.55
N ARG A 95 -7.81 2.17 -7.76
CA ARG A 95 -6.87 2.87 -8.64
C ARG A 95 -7.31 4.32 -8.92
N GLU A 96 -8.57 4.54 -9.29
CA GLU A 96 -9.08 5.89 -9.59
C GLU A 96 -9.10 6.77 -8.34
N VAL A 97 -9.42 6.22 -7.17
CA VAL A 97 -9.29 6.93 -5.88
C VAL A 97 -7.86 7.40 -5.66
N LEU A 98 -6.87 6.53 -5.88
CA LEU A 98 -5.46 6.88 -5.72
C LEU A 98 -5.01 7.94 -6.74
N ARG A 99 -5.42 7.81 -8.00
CA ARG A 99 -5.16 8.81 -9.06
C ARG A 99 -5.74 10.17 -8.71
N ALA A 100 -6.99 10.22 -8.25
CA ALA A 100 -7.65 11.45 -7.83
C ALA A 100 -6.97 12.10 -6.60
N ALA A 101 -6.32 11.29 -5.75
CA ALA A 101 -5.55 11.76 -4.61
C ALA A 101 -4.11 12.22 -4.97
N GLY A 102 -3.73 12.17 -6.25
CA GLY A 102 -2.44 12.67 -6.74
C GLY A 102 -1.36 11.60 -6.95
N PHE A 103 -1.65 10.33 -6.68
CA PHE A 103 -0.77 9.21 -7.05
C PHE A 103 -0.91 8.95 -8.55
N THR A 104 -0.12 9.63 -9.38
CA THR A 104 -0.25 9.68 -10.86
C THR A 104 0.84 8.95 -11.64
N GLU A 105 1.91 8.53 -10.96
CA GLU A 105 2.97 7.67 -11.45
C GLU A 105 2.53 6.21 -11.69
N GLU A 106 3.33 5.41 -12.40
CA GLU A 106 3.00 4.00 -12.61
C GLU A 106 2.91 3.23 -11.27
N MET A 107 1.77 2.57 -11.05
CA MET A 107 1.56 1.70 -9.89
C MET A 107 1.42 0.25 -10.33
N GLY A 108 1.95 -0.67 -9.53
CA GLY A 108 1.82 -2.10 -9.76
C GLY A 108 0.83 -2.74 -8.78
N TYR A 109 -0.07 -3.58 -9.28
CA TYR A 109 -0.91 -4.42 -8.43
C TYR A 109 -0.30 -5.81 -8.29
N LYS A 110 -0.03 -6.25 -7.06
CA LYS A 110 0.54 -7.57 -6.75
C LYS A 110 -0.45 -8.41 -5.96
N ARG A 111 -0.72 -9.63 -6.42
CA ARG A 111 -1.56 -10.58 -5.68
C ARG A 111 -0.78 -11.17 -4.51
N ASP A 112 -1.44 -11.41 -3.39
CA ASP A 112 -0.78 -11.98 -2.22
C ASP A 112 -0.35 -13.44 -2.45
N VAL A 113 -1.10 -14.19 -3.27
CA VAL A 113 -0.68 -15.52 -3.75
C VAL A 113 0.67 -15.49 -4.47
N ASP A 114 0.98 -14.43 -5.22
CA ASP A 114 2.25 -14.28 -5.93
C ASP A 114 3.39 -13.95 -4.95
N THR A 115 3.12 -13.16 -3.92
CA THR A 115 4.05 -12.94 -2.80
C THR A 115 4.38 -14.25 -2.08
N THR A 116 3.36 -15.05 -1.75
CA THR A 116 3.52 -16.37 -1.10
C THR A 116 4.34 -17.33 -1.96
N ARG A 117 4.13 -17.31 -3.27
CA ARG A 117 4.89 -18.11 -4.26
C ARG A 117 6.26 -17.53 -4.61
N ARG A 118 6.66 -16.41 -4.00
CA ARG A 118 7.92 -15.71 -4.24
C ARG A 118 8.14 -15.31 -5.70
N ILE A 119 7.08 -14.87 -6.37
CA ILE A 119 7.16 -14.33 -7.73
C ILE A 119 7.58 -12.86 -7.63
N TYR A 120 8.76 -12.56 -8.18
CA TYR A 120 9.37 -11.23 -8.20
C TYR A 120 10.01 -10.98 -9.57
N GLY A 121 10.27 -9.71 -9.91
CA GLY A 121 10.91 -9.33 -11.17
C GLY A 121 9.91 -9.06 -12.29
N SER A 122 10.19 -9.55 -13.51
CA SER A 122 9.40 -9.18 -14.70
C SER A 122 7.92 -9.55 -14.62
N ASN A 123 7.59 -10.61 -13.89
CA ASN A 123 6.22 -11.14 -13.74
C ASN A 123 5.57 -10.80 -12.39
N GLU A 124 6.10 -9.79 -11.69
CA GLU A 124 5.65 -9.45 -10.33
C GLU A 124 4.25 -8.82 -10.29
N TRP A 125 3.88 -8.10 -11.34
CA TRP A 125 2.68 -7.26 -11.36
C TRP A 125 1.56 -7.92 -12.16
N TYR A 126 0.44 -8.15 -11.50
CA TYR A 126 -0.79 -8.66 -12.11
C TYR A 126 -1.48 -7.59 -12.96
N ALA A 127 -1.49 -6.35 -12.50
CA ALA A 127 -1.97 -5.20 -13.24
C ALA A 127 -1.00 -4.01 -13.07
N ARG A 128 -1.01 -3.10 -14.04
CA ARG A 128 -0.32 -1.82 -13.98
C ARG A 128 -1.32 -0.69 -14.21
N ALA A 129 -1.08 0.45 -13.60
CA ALA A 129 -1.99 1.59 -13.56
C ALA A 129 -1.30 2.89 -13.83
#